data_AF-A0AAN8CMM6-F1
#
_entry.id   AF-A0AAN8CMM6-F1
#
_cell.length_a   1.000
_cell.length_b   1.000
_cell.length_c   1.000
_cell.angle_alpha   90.00
_cell.angle_beta   90.00
_cell.angle_gamma   90.00
#
_symmetry.space_group_name_H-M   'P 1'
#
loop_
_entity.id
_entity.type
_entity.pdbx_description
1 polymer ?
#
loop_
_entity_poly.entity_id
_entity_poly.type
_entity_poly.pdbx_seq_one_letter_code
_entity_poly.pdbx_strand_id
1 'polypeptide(L)'
;MPSYLLVNEVVCLEEDVIITIDAGLAHRDDLKSEWTTARHSVEQRPLSNVGIGEIKDINLVGIHHNGSFTKVWISMKTVFTPWILVASVWYWHRIGLLARPPVLLEKVILALGVSMTILNVPVEWLSLGCDWTWMLLLEDAQQGVFYTTLFCFWIIFCGEHLVDQNQRNRLSACWWQVGLVMFGSSILLAFDLSER
;
A
#
# COMPACT_ATOMS: atom_id res chain seq x y z
N MET A 1 -10.65 -19.40 7.54
CA MET A 1 -10.62 -19.54 9.01
C MET A 1 -11.90 -18.93 9.56
N PRO A 2 -12.70 -19.65 10.37
CA PRO A 2 -13.88 -19.07 10.98
C PRO A 2 -13.46 -18.19 12.16
N SER A 3 -13.71 -16.89 12.03
CA SER A 3 -13.60 -15.90 13.10
C SER A 3 -15.00 -15.37 13.39
N TYR A 4 -15.30 -15.16 14.67
CA TYR A 4 -16.59 -14.63 15.10
C TYR A 4 -16.37 -13.34 15.90
N LEU A 5 -17.26 -12.39 15.68
CA LEU A 5 -17.32 -11.13 16.38
C LEU A 5 -18.45 -11.24 17.42
N LEU A 6 -18.12 -11.16 18.70
CA LEU A 6 -19.12 -11.01 19.76
C LEU A 6 -19.27 -9.52 20.04
N VAL A 7 -20.48 -8.98 19.84
CA VAL A 7 -20.85 -7.63 20.29
C VAL A 7 -21.66 -7.79 21.57
N ASN A 8 -21.07 -7.42 22.71
CA ASN A 8 -21.68 -7.66 24.03
C ASN A 8 -22.68 -6.58 24.45
N GLU A 9 -22.46 -5.32 24.03
CA GLU A 9 -23.33 -4.22 24.45
C GLU A 9 -23.30 -3.08 23.43
N VAL A 10 -24.47 -2.47 23.19
CA VAL A 10 -24.67 -1.28 22.37
C VAL A 10 -25.41 -0.25 23.21
N VAL A 11 -24.70 0.80 23.65
CA VAL A 11 -25.26 1.88 24.47
C VAL A 11 -25.38 3.15 23.62
N CYS A 12 -26.58 3.76 23.58
CA CYS A 12 -26.84 5.05 22.95
C CYS A 12 -26.92 6.16 24.02
N LEU A 13 -26.26 7.29 23.79
CA LEU A 13 -26.36 8.50 24.63
C LEU A 13 -26.93 9.67 23.80
N GLU A 14 -27.94 10.39 24.30
CA GLU A 14 -28.45 11.66 23.73
C GLU A 14 -27.55 12.81 24.23
N GLU A 15 -26.96 13.69 23.42
CA GLU A 15 -27.48 14.54 22.33
C GLU A 15 -26.70 14.41 21.00
N ASP A 16 -25.82 13.42 20.91
CA ASP A 16 -25.07 13.01 19.71
C ASP A 16 -25.04 11.48 19.76
N VAL A 17 -25.73 10.77 18.86
CA VAL A 17 -25.99 9.33 19.03
C VAL A 17 -24.68 8.54 18.85
N ILE A 18 -23.97 8.32 19.95
CA ILE A 18 -22.76 7.52 19.99
C ILE A 18 -23.14 6.09 20.36
N ILE A 19 -22.75 5.12 19.53
CA ILE A 19 -22.81 3.71 19.89
C ILE A 19 -21.48 3.33 20.53
N THR A 20 -21.53 2.78 21.73
CA THR A 20 -20.41 2.02 22.30
C THR A 20 -20.58 0.55 21.91
N ILE A 21 -19.62 -0.02 21.18
CA ILE A 21 -19.59 -1.43 20.79
C ILE A 21 -18.50 -2.11 21.61
N ASP A 22 -18.88 -3.02 22.50
CA ASP A 22 -17.93 -3.93 23.15
C ASP A 22 -17.75 -5.19 22.28
N ALA A 23 -16.62 -5.27 21.56
CA ALA A 23 -16.37 -6.30 20.57
C ALA A 23 -15.22 -7.24 20.96
N GLY A 24 -15.50 -8.55 20.99
CA GLY A 24 -14.51 -9.62 21.10
C GLY A 24 -14.33 -10.38 19.80
N LEU A 25 -13.10 -10.46 19.29
CA LEU A 25 -12.72 -11.32 18.17
C LEU A 25 -12.03 -12.57 18.73
N ALA A 26 -12.55 -13.74 18.38
CA ALA A 26 -11.95 -15.00 18.74
C ALA A 26 -11.82 -15.93 17.54
N HIS A 27 -10.80 -16.78 17.60
CA HIS A 27 -10.42 -17.69 16.54
C HIS A 27 -10.22 -19.12 17.09
N ARG A 28 -10.32 -20.09 16.19
CA ARG A 28 -10.19 -21.51 16.47
C ARG A 28 -9.79 -22.24 15.20
N ASP A 29 -8.75 -23.05 15.30
CA ASP A 29 -8.19 -23.78 14.17
C ASP A 29 -9.02 -25.01 13.78
N ASP A 30 -9.62 -25.68 14.76
CA ASP A 30 -10.37 -26.93 14.59
C ASP A 30 -11.81 -26.81 15.11
N LEU A 31 -12.77 -27.45 14.46
CA LEU A 31 -14.18 -27.46 14.90
C LEU A 31 -14.41 -28.11 16.28
N LYS A 32 -13.37 -28.68 16.91
CA LYS A 32 -13.41 -29.35 18.21
C LYS A 32 -12.52 -28.72 19.31
N SER A 33 -11.63 -27.77 19.00
CA SER A 33 -10.74 -27.14 20.01
C SER A 33 -11.44 -26.09 20.90
N GLU A 34 -10.78 -25.36 21.79
CA GLU A 34 -11.44 -24.23 22.47
C GLU A 34 -11.25 -22.93 21.68
N TRP A 35 -12.16 -21.98 21.86
CA TRP A 35 -12.02 -20.66 21.24
C TRP A 35 -10.92 -19.87 21.93
N THR A 36 -10.03 -19.28 21.15
CA THR A 36 -8.97 -18.42 21.66
C THR A 36 -9.29 -16.97 21.32
N THR A 37 -9.32 -16.10 22.33
CA THR A 37 -9.55 -14.67 22.14
C THR A 37 -8.34 -14.03 21.46
N ALA A 38 -8.53 -13.49 20.26
CA ALA A 38 -7.49 -12.82 19.48
C ALA A 38 -7.37 -11.34 19.87
N ARG A 39 -8.51 -10.62 19.93
CA ARG A 39 -8.56 -9.22 20.36
C ARG A 39 -9.87 -8.93 21.07
N HIS A 40 -9.82 -7.99 22.00
CA HIS A 40 -10.96 -7.40 22.65
C HIS A 40 -10.81 -5.89 22.56
N SER A 41 -11.83 -5.20 22.05
CA SER A 41 -11.78 -3.74 21.92
C SER A 41 -13.16 -3.16 22.15
N VAL A 42 -13.20 -2.10 22.95
CA VAL A 42 -14.38 -1.24 23.11
C VAL A 42 -14.20 -0.08 22.16
N GLU A 43 -15.10 0.05 21.19
CA GLU A 43 -15.04 1.08 20.18
C GLU A 43 -16.27 1.98 20.24
N GLN A 44 -16.04 3.29 20.23
CA GLN A 44 -17.11 4.29 20.21
C GLN A 44 -17.23 4.85 18.80
N ARG A 45 -18.42 4.73 18.21
CA ARG A 45 -18.69 5.23 16.86
C ARG A 45 -19.85 6.23 16.89
N PRO A 46 -19.63 7.48 16.44
CA PRO A 46 -20.72 8.43 16.27
C PRO A 46 -21.57 8.01 15.08
N LEU A 47 -22.88 8.05 15.24
CA LEU A 47 -23.82 7.84 14.14
C LEU A 47 -24.20 9.17 13.52
N SER A 48 -24.22 9.20 12.19
CA SER A 48 -24.72 10.37 11.45
C SER A 48 -26.25 10.44 11.36
N ASN A 49 -26.97 9.44 11.88
CA ASN A 49 -28.43 9.32 11.74
C ASN A 49 -29.14 10.02 12.91
N VAL A 50 -30.21 10.76 12.60
CA VAL A 50 -31.03 11.48 13.59
C VAL A 50 -32.31 10.71 13.88
N GLY A 51 -32.72 10.61 15.15
CA GLY A 51 -34.00 10.00 15.54
C GLY A 51 -34.01 8.47 15.52
N ILE A 52 -32.91 7.86 15.96
CA ILE A 52 -32.77 6.39 15.99
C ILE A 52 -33.65 5.85 17.12
N GLY A 53 -34.68 5.10 16.76
CA GLY A 53 -35.48 4.32 17.69
C GLY A 53 -34.74 3.05 18.13
N GLU A 54 -35.47 1.95 18.29
CA GLU A 54 -34.89 0.66 18.68
C GLU A 54 -34.05 0.04 17.54
N ILE A 55 -32.84 -0.42 17.85
CA ILE A 55 -31.97 -1.15 16.92
C ILE A 55 -32.52 -2.58 16.77
N LYS A 56 -33.00 -2.93 15.57
CA LYS A 56 -33.58 -4.26 15.31
C LYS A 56 -32.55 -5.31 14.93
N ASP A 57 -31.66 -4.99 13.99
CA ASP A 57 -30.67 -5.91 13.45
C ASP A 57 -29.39 -5.16 13.05
N ILE A 58 -28.25 -5.83 13.16
CA ILE A 58 -26.92 -5.34 12.74
C ILE A 58 -26.41 -6.27 11.64
N ASN A 59 -26.10 -5.71 10.47
CA ASN A 59 -25.53 -6.48 9.37
C ASN A 59 -24.01 -6.28 9.31
N LEU A 60 -23.25 -7.38 9.38
CA LEU A 60 -21.79 -7.37 9.30
C LEU A 60 -21.35 -7.90 7.93
N VAL A 61 -20.63 -7.08 7.16
CA VAL A 61 -20.11 -7.48 5.85
C VAL A 61 -18.62 -7.79 5.97
N GLY A 62 -18.28 -9.08 5.88
CA GLY A 62 -16.90 -9.55 5.86
C GLY A 62 -16.28 -9.37 4.47
N ILE A 63 -15.58 -8.27 4.24
CA ILE A 63 -14.85 -8.02 2.99
C ILE A 63 -13.52 -8.77 3.05
N HIS A 64 -13.34 -9.73 2.15
CA HIS A 64 -12.09 -10.46 1.99
C HIS A 64 -11.78 -10.59 0.51
N HIS A 65 -10.50 -10.60 0.16
CA HIS A 65 -10.09 -10.90 -1.20
C HIS A 65 -10.45 -12.34 -1.56
N ASN A 66 -10.94 -12.53 -2.79
CA ASN A 66 -11.24 -13.86 -3.30
C ASN A 66 -9.93 -14.66 -3.43
N GLY A 67 -9.85 -15.83 -2.80
CA GLY A 67 -8.64 -16.66 -2.81
C GLY A 67 -8.19 -17.06 -4.22
N SER A 68 -9.11 -17.18 -5.19
CA SER A 68 -8.75 -17.42 -6.59
C SER A 68 -8.08 -16.21 -7.24
N PHE A 69 -8.50 -14.99 -6.88
CA PHE A 69 -7.87 -13.75 -7.35
C PHE A 69 -6.44 -13.65 -6.81
N THR A 70 -6.26 -13.89 -5.51
CA THR A 70 -4.93 -13.86 -4.86
C THR A 70 -3.96 -14.86 -5.51
N LYS A 71 -4.42 -16.06 -5.89
CA LYS A 71 -3.57 -17.04 -6.60
C LYS A 71 -3.09 -16.54 -7.97
N VAL A 72 -4.00 -15.96 -8.76
CA VAL A 72 -3.64 -15.40 -10.08
C VAL A 72 -2.70 -14.21 -9.92
N TRP A 73 -2.99 -13.33 -8.96
CA TRP A 73 -2.20 -12.16 -8.63
C TRP A 73 -0.74 -12.52 -8.28
N ILE A 74 -0.57 -13.47 -7.35
CA ILE A 74 0.77 -13.94 -6.93
C ILE A 74 1.50 -14.61 -8.09
N SER A 75 0.81 -15.41 -8.90
CA SER A 75 1.40 -16.04 -10.09
C SER A 75 1.91 -15.00 -11.09
N MET A 76 1.14 -13.92 -11.29
CA MET A 76 1.52 -12.84 -12.19
C MET A 76 2.80 -12.14 -11.68
N LYS A 77 2.80 -11.69 -10.43
CA LYS A 77 3.97 -11.08 -9.76
C LYS A 77 5.22 -11.97 -9.85
N THR A 78 5.06 -13.27 -9.58
CA THR A 78 6.16 -14.25 -9.57
C THR A 78 6.78 -14.46 -10.96
N VAL A 79 5.98 -14.47 -12.03
CA VAL A 79 6.48 -14.66 -13.41
C VAL A 79 7.14 -13.38 -13.94
N PHE A 80 6.60 -12.21 -13.64
CA PHE A 80 7.14 -10.94 -14.15
C PHE A 80 8.39 -10.47 -13.41
N THR A 81 8.54 -10.82 -12.12
CA THR A 81 9.72 -10.44 -11.31
C THR A 81 11.06 -10.84 -11.94
N PRO A 82 11.31 -12.13 -12.29
CA PRO A 82 12.59 -12.52 -12.87
C PRO A 82 12.84 -11.86 -14.23
N TRP A 83 11.78 -11.63 -15.02
CA TRP A 83 11.89 -10.96 -16.31
C TRP A 83 12.36 -9.50 -16.15
N ILE A 84 11.73 -8.75 -15.25
CA ILE A 84 12.07 -7.34 -14.97
C ILE A 84 13.46 -7.23 -14.32
N LEU A 85 13.82 -8.17 -13.44
CA LEU A 85 15.15 -8.26 -12.84
C LEU A 85 16.24 -8.44 -13.90
N VAL A 86 16.06 -9.41 -14.81
CA VAL A 86 17.02 -9.65 -15.90
C VAL A 86 17.15 -8.42 -16.78
N ALA A 87 16.05 -7.78 -17.16
CA ALA A 87 16.07 -6.56 -17.95
C ALA A 87 16.80 -5.41 -17.22
N SER A 88 16.56 -5.23 -15.92
CA SER A 88 17.18 -4.19 -15.09
C SER A 88 18.68 -4.42 -14.90
N VAL A 89 19.10 -5.66 -14.62
CA VAL A 89 20.52 -6.03 -14.48
C VAL A 89 21.25 -5.89 -15.82
N TRP A 90 20.62 -6.33 -16.91
CA TRP A 90 21.17 -6.18 -18.25
C TRP A 90 21.34 -4.70 -18.64
N TYR A 91 20.34 -3.87 -18.33
CA TYR A 91 20.38 -2.43 -18.58
C TYR A 91 21.50 -1.74 -17.78
N TRP A 92 21.63 -2.07 -16.48
CA TRP A 92 22.72 -1.60 -15.64
C TRP A 92 24.10 -2.00 -16.18
N HIS A 93 24.24 -3.26 -16.58
CA HIS A 93 25.48 -3.76 -17.16
C HIS A 93 25.82 -3.05 -18.46
N ARG A 94 24.84 -2.82 -19.34
CA ARG A 94 25.04 -2.09 -20.60
C ARG A 94 25.49 -0.66 -20.35
N ILE A 95 24.88 0.08 -19.43
CA ILE A 95 25.30 1.46 -19.12
C ILE A 95 26.75 1.49 -18.62
N GLY A 96 27.14 0.55 -17.75
CA GLY A 96 28.50 0.49 -17.21
C GLY A 96 29.60 0.21 -18.24
N LEU A 97 29.26 -0.37 -19.40
CA LEU A 97 30.21 -0.63 -20.48
C LEU A 97 30.49 0.59 -21.36
N LEU A 98 29.73 1.68 -21.22
CA LEU A 98 29.97 2.90 -21.99
C LEU A 98 31.03 3.76 -21.31
N ALA A 99 31.98 4.28 -22.10
CA ALA A 99 33.09 5.13 -21.63
C ALA A 99 32.67 6.56 -21.21
N ARG A 100 31.36 6.83 -21.06
CA ARG A 100 30.81 8.15 -20.71
C ARG A 100 30.12 8.08 -19.34
N PRO A 101 30.14 9.15 -18.54
CA PRO A 101 29.36 9.16 -17.29
C PRO A 101 27.86 9.02 -17.61
N PRO A 102 27.10 8.25 -16.80
CA PRO A 102 25.68 8.01 -17.04
C PRO A 102 24.88 9.31 -16.95
N VAL A 103 24.01 9.53 -17.94
CA VAL A 103 23.14 10.72 -17.98
C VAL A 103 22.07 10.64 -16.90
N LEU A 104 21.47 11.79 -16.54
CA LEU A 104 20.48 11.86 -15.48
C LEU A 104 19.28 10.93 -15.79
N LEU A 105 18.82 10.93 -17.04
CA LEU A 105 17.75 10.06 -17.53
C LEU A 105 18.04 8.57 -17.35
N GLU A 106 19.26 8.12 -17.66
CA GLU A 106 19.68 6.71 -17.54
C GLU A 106 19.58 6.26 -16.07
N LYS A 107 19.97 7.12 -15.13
CA LYS A 107 19.87 6.84 -13.67
C LYS A 107 18.43 6.76 -13.19
N VAL A 108 17.55 7.63 -13.69
CA VAL A 108 16.14 7.67 -13.29
C VAL A 108 15.35 6.49 -13.88
N ILE A 109 15.63 6.10 -15.13
CA ILE A 109 15.07 4.89 -15.75
C ILE A 109 15.49 3.64 -14.98
N LEU A 110 16.75 3.58 -14.52
CA LEU A 110 17.19 2.50 -13.67
C LEU A 110 16.45 2.49 -12.32
N ALA A 111 16.30 3.66 -11.67
CA ALA A 111 15.53 3.77 -10.43
C ALA A 111 14.08 3.30 -10.62
N LEU A 112 13.47 3.59 -11.76
CA LEU A 112 12.14 3.10 -12.14
C LEU A 112 12.10 1.58 -12.32
N GLY A 113 13.12 0.98 -12.94
CA GLY A 113 13.24 -0.48 -13.06
C GLY A 113 13.42 -1.18 -11.70
N VAL A 114 14.18 -0.56 -10.79
CA VAL A 114 14.37 -1.04 -9.42
C VAL A 114 13.06 -0.93 -8.62
N SER A 115 12.35 0.20 -8.68
CA SER A 115 11.06 0.34 -7.98
C SER A 115 9.99 -0.61 -8.51
N MET A 116 9.95 -0.84 -9.83
CA MET A 116 9.06 -1.84 -10.45
C MET A 116 9.40 -3.27 -10.01
N THR A 117 10.69 -3.56 -9.81
CA THR A 117 11.13 -4.84 -9.26
C THR A 117 10.64 -5.02 -7.82
N ILE A 118 10.79 -3.99 -6.99
CA ILE A 118 10.35 -4.01 -5.58
C ILE A 118 8.84 -4.28 -5.48
N LEU A 119 8.03 -3.65 -6.34
CA LEU A 119 6.57 -3.83 -6.37
C LEU A 119 6.15 -5.26 -6.79
N ASN A 120 6.90 -5.88 -7.70
CA ASN A 120 6.56 -7.21 -8.20
C ASN A 120 7.10 -8.34 -7.32
N VAL A 121 7.99 -8.07 -6.37
CA VAL A 121 8.46 -9.10 -5.42
C VAL A 121 7.23 -9.72 -4.75
N PRO A 122 7.03 -11.05 -4.87
CA PRO A 122 5.81 -11.66 -4.38
C PRO A 122 5.92 -11.91 -2.87
N VAL A 123 5.84 -10.82 -2.10
CA VAL A 123 5.94 -10.81 -0.62
C VAL A 123 4.79 -11.61 0.01
N GLU A 124 3.70 -11.83 -0.71
CA GLU A 124 2.58 -12.64 -0.27
C GLU A 124 2.96 -14.12 -0.04
N TRP A 125 4.03 -14.61 -0.69
CA TRP A 125 4.58 -15.94 -0.38
C TRP A 125 5.15 -16.01 1.05
N LEU A 126 5.71 -14.91 1.57
CA LEU A 126 6.17 -14.84 2.96
C LEU A 126 4.99 -14.83 3.94
N SER A 127 3.87 -14.21 3.56
CA SER A 127 2.63 -14.18 4.36
C SER A 127 1.93 -15.54 4.46
N LEU A 128 2.01 -16.38 3.42
CA LEU A 128 1.52 -17.76 3.48
C LEU A 128 2.26 -18.64 4.50
N GLY A 129 3.51 -18.27 4.87
CA GLY A 129 4.33 -18.98 5.85
C GLY A 129 4.30 -18.39 7.25
N CYS A 130 4.05 -17.08 7.39
CA CYS A 130 3.98 -16.36 8.65
C CYS A 130 2.83 -15.35 8.62
N ASP A 131 1.93 -15.38 9.61
CA ASP A 131 0.84 -14.42 9.75
C ASP A 131 1.36 -12.99 10.01
N TRP A 132 1.65 -12.25 8.94
CA TRP A 132 2.23 -10.91 9.04
C TRP A 132 1.14 -9.84 8.89
N THR A 133 0.82 -9.15 9.99
CA THR A 133 -0.21 -8.09 10.03
C THR A 133 0.12 -6.87 9.15
N TRP A 134 1.40 -6.65 8.84
CA TRP A 134 1.91 -5.51 8.07
C TRP A 134 1.86 -5.71 6.55
N MET A 135 1.30 -6.82 6.05
CA MET A 135 1.27 -7.16 4.62
C MET A 135 0.59 -6.08 3.76
N LEU A 136 -0.58 -5.61 4.20
CA LEU A 136 -1.35 -4.60 3.47
C LEU A 136 -0.60 -3.26 3.42
N LEU A 137 0.01 -2.87 4.54
CA LEU A 137 0.78 -1.64 4.65
C LEU A 137 2.00 -1.65 3.73
N LEU A 138 2.68 -2.79 3.64
CA LEU A 138 3.83 -2.95 2.76
C LEU A 138 3.44 -2.86 1.28
N GLU A 139 2.31 -3.43 0.88
CA GLU A 139 1.83 -3.38 -0.51
C GLU A 139 1.50 -1.94 -0.93
N ASP A 140 0.77 -1.19 -0.10
CA ASP A 140 0.45 0.22 -0.36
C ASP A 140 1.72 1.09 -0.38
N ALA A 141 2.67 0.86 0.53
CA ALA A 141 3.94 1.57 0.55
C ALA A 141 4.77 1.33 -0.73
N GLN A 142 4.86 0.07 -1.19
CA GLN A 142 5.58 -0.27 -2.42
C GLN A 142 4.94 0.36 -3.67
N GLN A 143 3.60 0.36 -3.74
CA GLN A 143 2.86 1.05 -4.80
C GLN A 143 3.11 2.56 -4.77
N GLY A 144 3.07 3.18 -3.59
CA GLY A 144 3.40 4.59 -3.40
C GLY A 144 4.81 4.95 -3.91
N VAL A 145 5.82 4.16 -3.56
CA VAL A 145 7.20 4.34 -4.04
C VAL A 145 7.30 4.24 -5.57
N PHE A 146 6.59 3.30 -6.18
CA PHE A 146 6.55 3.15 -7.63
C PHE A 146 5.93 4.39 -8.30
N TYR A 147 4.75 4.85 -7.84
CA TYR A 147 4.09 6.02 -8.41
C TYR A 147 4.91 7.29 -8.29
N THR A 148 5.56 7.51 -7.14
CA THR A 148 6.44 8.65 -6.93
C THR A 148 7.65 8.61 -7.86
N THR A 149 8.26 7.44 -8.03
CA THR A 149 9.39 7.26 -8.97
C THR A 149 8.97 7.49 -10.42
N LEU A 150 7.78 6.99 -10.82
CA LEU A 150 7.23 7.18 -12.16
C LEU A 150 6.94 8.66 -12.43
N PHE A 151 6.37 9.38 -11.47
CA PHE A 151 6.09 10.80 -11.61
C PHE A 151 7.38 11.63 -11.70
N CYS A 152 8.38 11.30 -10.89
CA CYS A 152 9.72 11.89 -10.97
C CYS A 152 10.37 11.63 -12.34
N PHE A 153 10.21 10.42 -12.89
CA PHE A 153 10.67 10.09 -14.25
C PHE A 153 10.01 11.00 -15.30
N TRP A 154 8.69 11.14 -15.28
CA TRP A 154 7.97 11.99 -16.25
C TRP A 154 8.40 13.46 -16.18
N ILE A 155 8.56 14.01 -14.97
CA ILE A 155 9.02 15.40 -14.79
C ILE A 155 10.43 15.58 -15.34
N ILE A 156 11.35 14.66 -15.03
CA ILE A 156 12.74 14.75 -15.48
C ILE A 156 12.83 14.54 -17.00
N PHE A 157 12.07 13.60 -17.55
CA PHE A 157 12.01 13.33 -18.99
C PHE A 157 11.49 14.55 -19.77
N CYS A 158 10.35 15.11 -19.37
CA CYS A 158 9.82 16.33 -19.97
C CYS A 158 10.78 17.51 -19.77
N GLY A 159 11.40 17.61 -18.60
CA GLY A 159 12.38 18.65 -18.27
C GLY A 159 13.59 18.61 -19.18
N GLU A 160 14.18 17.44 -19.40
CA GLU A 160 15.38 17.23 -20.23
C GLU A 160 15.07 17.45 -21.73
N HIS A 161 13.95 16.95 -22.23
CA HIS A 161 13.55 17.12 -23.65
C HIS A 161 13.05 18.55 -23.99
N LEU A 162 12.48 19.30 -23.04
CA LEU A 162 12.08 20.70 -23.25
C LEU A 162 13.23 21.70 -23.01
N VAL A 163 14.34 21.28 -22.38
CA VAL A 163 15.47 22.16 -22.03
C VAL A 163 16.34 22.57 -23.21
N ASP A 164 16.21 21.89 -24.34
CA ASP A 164 17.04 22.08 -25.54
C ASP A 164 16.86 23.47 -26.22
N GLN A 165 16.04 24.36 -25.63
CA GLN A 165 15.75 25.71 -26.14
C GLN A 165 16.04 26.87 -25.16
N ASN A 166 16.15 26.69 -23.84
CA ASN A 166 16.31 27.82 -22.91
C ASN A 166 16.98 27.47 -21.57
N GLN A 167 17.89 28.36 -21.13
CA GLN A 167 18.91 28.22 -20.08
C GLN A 167 18.57 27.47 -18.77
N ARG A 168 19.67 26.98 -18.15
CA ARG A 168 19.91 26.45 -16.78
C ARG A 168 19.01 26.95 -15.63
N ASN A 169 18.37 28.12 -15.74
CA ASN A 169 17.52 28.67 -14.68
C ASN A 169 16.21 27.87 -14.43
N ARG A 170 15.83 26.98 -15.36
CA ARG A 170 14.68 26.06 -15.18
C ARG A 170 15.06 24.69 -14.60
N LEU A 171 16.34 24.31 -14.60
CA LEU A 171 16.79 23.06 -13.98
C LEU A 171 16.64 23.11 -12.45
N SER A 172 16.95 24.23 -11.82
CA SER A 172 16.69 24.44 -10.39
C SER A 172 15.19 24.41 -10.07
N ALA A 173 14.35 24.97 -10.94
CA ALA A 173 12.88 24.90 -10.80
C ALA A 173 12.35 23.46 -10.94
N CYS A 174 12.91 22.65 -11.85
CA CYS A 174 12.57 21.23 -11.99
C CYS A 174 12.93 20.43 -10.73
N TRP A 175 14.10 20.69 -10.13
CA TRP A 175 14.50 20.07 -8.87
C TRP A 175 13.59 20.45 -7.70
N TRP A 176 13.10 21.69 -7.68
CA TRP A 176 12.09 22.13 -6.72
C TRP A 176 10.76 21.36 -6.89
N GLN A 177 10.32 21.16 -8.13
CA GLN A 177 9.12 20.37 -8.43
C GLN A 177 9.26 18.92 -8.00
N VAL A 178 10.39 18.28 -8.28
CA VAL A 178 10.69 16.92 -7.81
C VAL A 178 10.71 16.85 -6.28
N GLY A 179 11.31 17.84 -5.62
CA GLY A 179 11.33 17.92 -4.15
C GLY A 179 9.91 18.02 -3.55
N LEU A 180 9.03 18.80 -4.17
CA LEU A 180 7.64 18.95 -3.72
C LEU A 180 6.84 17.64 -3.85
N VAL A 181 7.06 16.89 -4.92
CA VAL A 181 6.45 15.56 -5.12
C VAL A 181 6.92 14.56 -4.07
N MET A 182 8.24 14.50 -3.82
CA MET A 182 8.81 13.61 -2.80
C MET A 182 8.29 13.95 -1.40
N PHE A 183 8.15 15.24 -1.10
CA PHE A 183 7.58 15.69 0.16
C PHE A 183 6.10 15.29 0.29
N GLY A 184 5.29 15.50 -0.76
CA GLY A 184 3.89 15.10 -0.78
C GLY A 184 3.71 13.58 -0.62
N SER A 185 4.51 12.78 -1.32
CA SER A 185 4.52 11.32 -1.16
C SER A 185 4.91 10.88 0.24
N SER A 186 5.83 11.59 0.89
CA SER A 186 6.27 11.24 2.26
C SER A 186 5.18 11.50 3.28
N ILE A 187 4.39 12.56 3.10
CA ILE A 187 3.22 12.86 3.94
C ILE A 187 2.14 11.80 3.77
N LEU A 188 1.82 11.42 2.52
CA LEU A 188 0.83 10.37 2.26
C LEU A 188 1.24 9.03 2.86
N LEU A 189 2.53 8.69 2.80
CA LEU A 189 3.06 7.48 3.43
C LEU A 189 2.99 7.54 4.97
N ALA A 190 3.29 8.70 5.56
CA ALA A 190 3.14 8.89 7.01
C ALA A 190 1.67 8.82 7.47
N PHE A 191 0.75 9.29 6.63
CA PHE A 191 -0.70 9.18 6.88
C PHE A 191 -1.17 7.73 6.79
N ASP A 192 -0.81 6.99 5.74
CA ASP A 192 -1.15 5.57 5.59
C ASP A 192 -0.57 4.71 6.73
N LEU A 193 0.65 5.01 7.18
CA LEU A 193 1.26 4.41 8.37
C LEU A 193 0.54 4.71 9.69
N SER A 194 -0.16 5.84 9.77
CA SER A 194 -0.86 6.26 11.00
C SER A 194 -2.29 5.75 11.04
N GLU A 195 -2.91 5.54 9.87
CA GLU A 195 -4.29 5.06 9.74
C GLU A 195 -4.39 3.53 9.83
N ARG A 196 -3.40 2.80 9.31
CA ARG A 196 -3.39 1.32 9.27
C ARG A 196 -2.68 0.67 10.46
#